data_AF-A0A8S3UUY5-F1
#
_entry.id   AF-A0A8S3UUY5-F1
#
_cell.length_a   1.000
_cell.length_b   1.000
_cell.length_c   1.000
_cell.angle_alpha   90.00
_cell.angle_beta   90.00
_cell.angle_gamma   90.00
#
_symmetry.space_group_name_H-M   'P 1'
#
loop_
_entity.id
_entity.type
_entity.pdbx_description
1 polymer ?
#
loop_
_entity_poly.entity_id
_entity_poly.type
_entity_poly.pdbx_seq_one_letter_code
_entity_poly.pdbx_strand_id
1 'polypeptide(L)'
;MASMTAKESNSTPNLDKPMMIGHRYYIDVKKDLPVGNNLKDHLLIFMSYKLNVSWAVNQEKLNNIEEQENYILNNKGIYSGTGCDALLFAQTGKESSDRGSPDVEVHFFSSAPEEEQLRNGLDQNIKDEVLLYKLEILLDKMVADASSTGIRFLPVYLHPKSQGTIRLKSKDPFDYPALDPNYLAHQDDVDGFVRAVRVVQDIASSTAMQKIGATLIPRVYEGFCDDMEFDSDDYWRCYTKNLASSAFHYSCTCRMGSANDPTAVVDPQLR
;
A
#
# COMPACT_ATOMS: atom_id res chain seq x y z
N MET A 1 20.97 -11.96 18.30
CA MET A 1 19.52 -11.73 18.15
C MET A 1 19.22 -10.37 18.76
N ALA A 2 19.01 -9.34 17.94
CA ALA A 2 18.66 -8.01 18.42
C ALA A 2 17.20 -8.02 18.88
N SER A 3 16.94 -7.58 20.11
CA SER A 3 15.60 -7.52 20.69
C SER A 3 14.97 -6.14 20.42
N MET A 4 13.69 -6.11 20.09
CA MET A 4 12.90 -4.89 19.88
C MET A 4 12.74 -4.15 21.22
N THR A 5 13.26 -2.93 21.36
CA THR A 5 13.10 -2.13 22.60
C THR A 5 12.16 -0.95 22.38
N ALA A 6 11.27 -0.71 23.34
CA ALA A 6 10.37 0.45 23.36
C ALA A 6 11.08 1.63 24.06
N LYS A 7 11.10 2.81 23.44
CA LYS A 7 11.64 4.04 24.05
C LYS A 7 10.53 5.07 24.24
N GLU A 8 10.33 5.51 25.48
CA GLU A 8 9.83 6.83 25.83
C GLU A 8 10.97 7.64 26.49
N SER A 9 10.89 8.96 26.39
CA SER A 9 11.94 9.93 26.67
C SER A 9 12.41 10.01 28.13
N ASN A 10 13.70 10.34 28.29
CA ASN A 10 14.41 10.86 29.47
C ASN A 10 14.66 9.94 30.67
N SER A 11 15.84 9.30 30.70
CA SER A 11 16.88 9.47 31.74
C SER A 11 18.04 8.48 31.52
N THR A 12 19.23 8.82 32.02
CA THR A 12 20.53 8.13 31.88
C THR A 12 20.51 6.62 32.19
N PRO A 13 21.23 5.78 31.42
CA PRO A 13 21.17 4.33 31.60
C PRO A 13 22.13 3.85 32.71
N ASN A 14 21.62 3.01 33.61
CA ASN A 14 22.39 2.30 34.62
C ASN A 14 22.34 0.81 34.26
N LEU A 15 23.50 0.20 33.97
CA LEU A 15 23.62 -1.10 33.28
C LEU A 15 23.31 -2.34 34.13
N ASP A 16 23.06 -2.18 35.44
CA ASP A 16 22.98 -3.30 36.39
C ASP A 16 21.58 -3.54 37.01
N LYS A 17 20.51 -3.06 36.37
CA LYS A 17 19.13 -3.34 36.82
C LYS A 17 18.26 -3.87 35.67
N PRO A 18 17.33 -4.82 35.95
CA PRO A 18 16.31 -5.20 34.98
C PRO A 18 15.56 -3.94 34.55
N MET A 19 15.72 -3.57 33.28
CA MET A 19 15.12 -2.36 32.72
C MET A 19 13.66 -2.66 32.35
N MET A 20 12.75 -1.80 32.80
CA MET A 20 11.33 -1.92 32.49
C MET A 20 11.10 -1.58 31.02
N ILE A 21 11.15 -2.58 30.14
CA ILE A 21 10.76 -2.42 28.73
C ILE A 21 9.23 -2.32 28.71
N GLY A 22 8.70 -1.14 28.36
CA GLY A 22 7.28 -0.89 28.10
C GLY A 22 6.34 -1.71 28.99
N HIS A 23 6.18 -1.31 30.26
CA HIS A 23 5.22 -1.86 31.23
C HIS A 23 4.56 -3.20 30.85
N ARG A 24 5.20 -4.37 31.07
CA ARG A 24 4.52 -5.65 31.41
C ARG A 24 5.42 -6.90 31.49
N TYR A 25 6.65 -6.90 30.96
CA TYR A 25 7.38 -8.16 30.77
C TYR A 25 8.88 -8.10 31.14
N TYR A 26 9.33 -8.96 32.09
CA TYR A 26 10.75 -9.17 32.39
C TYR A 26 11.50 -9.87 31.22
N ILE A 27 12.17 -9.10 30.38
CA ILE A 27 13.10 -9.58 29.34
C ILE A 27 14.48 -9.01 29.69
N ASP A 28 15.52 -9.85 29.64
CA ASP A 28 16.89 -9.42 29.93
C ASP A 28 17.45 -8.57 28.78
N VAL A 29 17.68 -7.28 29.03
CA VAL A 29 18.15 -6.31 28.03
C VAL A 29 19.65 -6.44 27.85
N LYS A 30 20.10 -6.83 26.65
CA LYS A 30 21.54 -6.88 26.31
C LYS A 30 22.08 -5.57 25.75
N LYS A 31 21.26 -4.83 25.01
CA LYS A 31 21.59 -3.53 24.42
C LYS A 31 20.30 -2.73 24.23
N ASP A 32 20.32 -1.48 24.66
CA ASP A 32 19.20 -0.55 24.47
C ASP A 32 19.38 0.21 23.14
N LEU A 33 18.66 -0.22 22.11
CA LEU A 33 18.71 0.31 20.74
C LEU A 33 17.30 0.57 20.22
N PRO A 34 17.08 1.55 19.31
CA PRO A 34 15.76 1.94 18.81
C PRO A 34 15.12 0.93 17.83
N VAL A 35 15.26 -0.37 18.09
CA VAL A 35 14.77 -1.47 17.27
C VAL A 35 13.24 -1.46 17.20
N GLY A 36 12.71 -1.58 15.98
CA GLY A 36 11.28 -1.55 15.73
C GLY A 36 10.72 -0.14 15.48
N ASN A 37 11.54 0.92 15.59
CA ASN A 37 11.18 2.27 15.17
C ASN A 37 11.35 2.43 13.65
N ASN A 38 10.82 3.53 13.09
CA ASN A 38 11.03 3.89 11.69
C ASN A 38 10.54 2.80 10.72
N LEU A 39 9.42 2.15 11.06
CA LEU A 39 8.72 1.29 10.12
C LEU A 39 8.27 2.15 8.94
N LYS A 40 8.67 1.74 7.75
CA LYS A 40 8.28 2.34 6.48
C LYS A 40 7.53 1.31 5.66
N ASP A 41 6.57 1.78 4.90
CA ASP A 41 5.88 1.00 3.87
C ASP A 41 5.46 1.96 2.76
N HIS A 42 5.23 1.42 1.58
CA HIS A 42 4.54 2.13 0.51
C HIS A 42 3.05 1.82 0.60
N LEU A 43 2.23 2.82 0.29
CA LEU A 43 0.81 2.61 0.11
C LEU A 43 0.48 2.66 -1.39
N LEU A 44 -0.65 2.08 -1.75
CA LEU A 44 -1.25 2.20 -3.07
C LEU A 44 -2.72 2.54 -2.93
N ILE A 45 -3.24 3.23 -3.94
CA ILE A 45 -4.68 3.38 -4.13
C ILE A 45 -5.06 2.73 -5.46
N PHE A 46 -6.33 2.40 -5.63
CA PHE A 46 -6.81 1.74 -6.84
C PHE A 46 -7.56 2.74 -7.73
N MET A 47 -7.12 2.87 -8.99
CA MET A 47 -7.86 3.59 -10.04
C MET A 47 -8.25 2.60 -11.14
N SER A 48 -9.53 2.45 -11.41
CA SER A 48 -10.06 1.50 -12.41
C SER A 48 -10.62 2.25 -13.60
N TYR A 49 -10.29 1.78 -14.80
CA TYR A 49 -10.80 2.33 -16.04
C TYR A 49 -11.51 1.23 -16.81
N LYS A 50 -12.72 1.54 -17.28
CA LYS A 50 -13.43 0.72 -18.25
C LYS A 50 -12.80 0.93 -19.62
N LEU A 51 -12.71 -0.14 -20.40
CA LEU A 51 -12.24 -0.11 -21.78
C LEU A 51 -13.39 -0.44 -22.74
N ASN A 52 -13.30 0.05 -23.97
CA ASN A 52 -14.20 -0.30 -25.08
C ASN A 52 -13.49 -1.22 -26.07
N VAL A 53 -13.00 -2.35 -25.57
CA VAL A 53 -12.33 -3.39 -26.37
C VAL A 53 -12.74 -4.78 -25.88
N SER A 54 -12.79 -5.74 -26.80
CA SER A 54 -13.15 -7.14 -26.51
C SER A 54 -11.96 -8.01 -26.10
N TRP A 55 -10.73 -7.58 -26.38
CA TRP A 55 -9.52 -8.38 -26.14
C TRP A 55 -8.96 -8.24 -24.72
N ALA A 56 -9.35 -7.23 -23.95
CA ALA A 56 -8.92 -7.08 -22.56
C ALA A 56 -9.40 -8.25 -21.68
N VAL A 57 -8.66 -8.54 -20.61
CA VAL A 57 -8.97 -9.63 -19.67
C VAL A 57 -10.19 -9.24 -18.84
N ASN A 58 -11.13 -10.19 -18.70
CA ASN A 58 -12.31 -10.10 -17.87
C ASN A 58 -12.58 -11.46 -17.19
N GLN A 59 -13.59 -11.51 -16.33
CA GLN A 59 -13.92 -12.75 -15.60
C GLN A 59 -14.33 -13.91 -16.51
N GLU A 60 -14.99 -13.62 -17.64
CA GLU A 60 -15.36 -14.65 -18.61
C GLU A 60 -14.14 -15.35 -19.19
N LYS A 61 -13.08 -14.59 -19.55
CA LYS A 61 -11.82 -15.15 -20.05
C LYS A 61 -11.05 -15.93 -19.00
N LEU A 62 -11.03 -15.45 -17.76
CA LEU A 62 -10.41 -16.19 -16.66
C LEU A 62 -11.14 -17.53 -16.48
N ASN A 63 -12.47 -17.54 -16.46
CA ASN A 63 -13.23 -18.77 -16.30
C ASN A 63 -13.28 -19.68 -17.56
N ASN A 64 -12.62 -19.28 -18.65
CA ASN A 64 -12.60 -20.06 -19.88
C ASN A 64 -11.68 -21.29 -19.76
N ILE A 65 -12.24 -22.47 -19.99
CA ILE A 65 -11.53 -23.76 -19.91
C ILE A 65 -10.39 -23.84 -20.95
N GLU A 66 -10.57 -23.30 -22.15
CA GLU A 66 -9.54 -23.30 -23.20
C GLU A 66 -8.32 -22.47 -22.78
N GLU A 67 -8.51 -21.35 -22.08
CA GLU A 67 -7.40 -20.56 -21.52
C GLU A 67 -6.64 -21.34 -20.43
N GLN A 68 -7.37 -22.11 -19.60
CA GLN A 68 -6.77 -22.97 -18.58
C GLN A 68 -5.99 -24.13 -19.23
N GLU A 69 -6.56 -24.79 -20.24
CA GLU A 69 -5.90 -25.86 -20.99
C GLU A 69 -4.66 -25.35 -21.71
N ASN A 70 -4.73 -24.17 -22.34
CA ASN A 70 -3.59 -23.57 -23.03
C ASN A 70 -2.44 -23.26 -22.06
N TYR A 71 -2.75 -22.87 -20.82
CA TYR A 71 -1.74 -22.73 -19.78
C TYR A 71 -1.14 -24.06 -19.37
N ILE A 72 -1.99 -25.05 -19.03
CA ILE A 72 -1.54 -26.36 -18.52
C ILE A 72 -0.75 -27.13 -19.58
N LEU A 73 -1.21 -27.14 -20.83
CA LEU A 73 -0.63 -27.96 -21.90
C LEU A 73 0.49 -27.24 -22.65
N ASN A 74 0.40 -25.91 -22.81
CA ASN A 74 1.32 -25.16 -23.67
C ASN A 74 2.15 -24.10 -22.93
N ASN A 75 1.93 -23.87 -21.63
CA ASN A 75 2.54 -22.79 -20.85
C ASN A 75 2.30 -21.40 -21.48
N LYS A 76 1.10 -21.17 -22.04
CA LYS A 76 0.70 -19.93 -22.71
C LYS A 76 -0.65 -19.43 -22.19
N GLY A 77 -1.03 -18.22 -22.59
CA GLY A 77 -2.33 -17.64 -22.25
C GLY A 77 -2.28 -16.76 -21.00
N ILE A 78 -3.44 -16.27 -20.59
CA ILE A 78 -3.58 -15.23 -19.54
C ILE A 78 -3.01 -15.64 -18.18
N TYR A 79 -2.97 -16.94 -17.88
CA TYR A 79 -2.44 -17.51 -16.64
C TYR A 79 -0.91 -17.55 -16.56
N SER A 80 -0.22 -17.28 -17.67
CA SER A 80 1.25 -17.24 -17.71
C SER A 80 1.86 -15.92 -17.21
N GLY A 81 1.03 -14.92 -16.91
CA GLY A 81 1.44 -13.61 -16.39
C GLY A 81 1.10 -13.42 -14.91
N THR A 82 1.72 -12.42 -14.29
CA THR A 82 1.40 -11.99 -12.91
C THR A 82 0.18 -11.07 -12.86
N GLY A 83 -0.30 -10.62 -14.02
CA GLY A 83 -1.34 -9.59 -14.16
C GLY A 83 -0.83 -8.16 -14.02
N CYS A 84 0.42 -7.93 -13.60
CA CYS A 84 1.07 -6.62 -13.65
C CYS A 84 1.98 -6.54 -14.89
N ASP A 85 1.55 -5.79 -15.89
CA ASP A 85 2.16 -5.84 -17.23
C ASP A 85 3.21 -4.74 -17.45
N ALA A 86 3.12 -3.66 -16.68
CA ALA A 86 4.06 -2.55 -16.76
C ALA A 86 4.17 -1.79 -15.43
N LEU A 87 5.33 -1.16 -15.25
CA LEU A 87 5.60 -0.19 -14.21
C LEU A 87 6.02 1.12 -14.85
N LEU A 88 5.57 2.24 -14.28
CA LEU A 88 6.02 3.58 -14.66
C LEU A 88 6.50 4.31 -13.43
N PHE A 89 7.65 4.98 -13.55
CA PHE A 89 8.17 5.87 -12.53
C PHE A 89 8.10 7.30 -13.05
N ALA A 90 7.47 8.19 -12.28
CA ALA A 90 7.29 9.59 -12.62
C ALA A 90 7.86 10.50 -11.53
N GLN A 91 8.23 11.71 -11.95
CA GLN A 91 8.63 12.78 -11.07
C GLN A 91 7.61 13.92 -11.17
N THR A 92 7.01 14.31 -10.04
CA THR A 92 5.96 15.34 -9.98
C THR A 92 6.47 16.71 -9.51
N GLY A 93 7.77 16.81 -9.18
CA GLY A 93 8.47 18.09 -8.94
C GLY A 93 8.41 18.65 -7.51
N LYS A 94 7.69 18.02 -6.56
CA LYS A 94 7.58 18.53 -5.17
C LYS A 94 8.72 18.09 -4.25
N GLU A 95 9.19 16.84 -4.38
CA GLU A 95 10.20 16.22 -3.49
C GLU A 95 11.56 16.08 -4.18
N SER A 96 11.88 16.96 -5.13
CA SER A 96 13.20 16.96 -5.78
C SER A 96 14.28 17.41 -4.79
N SER A 97 14.64 16.56 -3.83
CA SER A 97 15.94 16.62 -3.18
C SER A 97 16.98 16.27 -4.25
N ASP A 98 17.49 17.31 -4.90
CA ASP A 98 18.76 17.39 -5.66
C ASP A 98 19.07 16.41 -6.81
N ARG A 99 18.28 15.36 -7.14
CA ARG A 99 18.76 14.32 -8.09
C ARG A 99 17.79 13.72 -9.12
N GLY A 100 16.60 14.28 -9.33
CA GLY A 100 15.70 13.76 -10.38
C GLY A 100 15.19 12.33 -10.12
N SER A 101 15.11 11.90 -8.85
CA SER A 101 14.52 10.62 -8.48
C SER A 101 12.99 10.66 -8.57
N PRO A 102 12.35 9.57 -9.02
CA PRO A 102 10.89 9.51 -9.10
C PRO A 102 10.26 9.56 -7.71
N ASP A 103 9.11 10.22 -7.59
CA ASP A 103 8.29 10.26 -6.38
C ASP A 103 6.95 9.53 -6.54
N VAL A 104 6.65 9.07 -7.75
CA VAL A 104 5.48 8.27 -8.09
C VAL A 104 5.90 7.02 -8.84
N GLU A 105 5.34 5.88 -8.45
CA GLU A 105 5.31 4.64 -9.22
C GLU A 105 3.86 4.33 -9.61
N VAL A 106 3.64 3.77 -10.79
CA VAL A 106 2.31 3.33 -11.25
C VAL A 106 2.43 1.90 -11.74
N HIS A 107 1.67 1.00 -11.13
CA HIS A 107 1.54 -0.37 -11.61
C HIS A 107 0.35 -0.49 -12.54
N PHE A 108 0.55 -1.15 -13.68
CA PHE A 108 -0.46 -1.37 -14.71
C PHE A 108 -0.93 -2.81 -14.60
N PHE A 109 -2.21 -3.01 -14.34
CA PHE A 109 -2.80 -4.34 -14.27
C PHE A 109 -3.86 -4.52 -15.36
N SER A 110 -3.63 -5.44 -16.30
CA SER A 110 -4.59 -5.81 -17.34
C SER A 110 -5.64 -6.78 -16.80
N SER A 111 -6.38 -6.35 -15.78
CA SER A 111 -7.58 -7.07 -15.35
C SER A 111 -8.70 -6.12 -14.96
N ALA A 112 -9.93 -6.54 -15.27
CA ALA A 112 -11.17 -5.98 -14.73
C ALA A 112 -11.12 -5.94 -13.18
N PRO A 113 -11.90 -5.05 -12.52
CA PRO A 113 -11.85 -4.93 -11.07
C PRO A 113 -12.17 -6.27 -10.41
N GLU A 114 -11.22 -6.80 -9.67
CA GLU A 114 -11.31 -8.12 -9.06
C GLU A 114 -12.06 -8.05 -7.72
N GLU A 115 -13.19 -8.75 -7.67
CA GLU A 115 -14.00 -9.00 -6.47
C GLU A 115 -13.17 -9.58 -5.31
N GLU A 116 -12.31 -10.55 -5.62
CA GLU A 116 -11.71 -11.45 -4.64
C GLU A 116 -10.42 -10.92 -4.02
N GLN A 117 -9.55 -10.24 -4.79
CA GLN A 117 -8.38 -9.55 -4.24
C GLN A 117 -8.76 -8.34 -3.37
N LEU A 118 -9.82 -7.61 -3.75
CA LEU A 118 -10.37 -6.55 -2.89
C LEU A 118 -10.96 -7.15 -1.61
N ARG A 119 -11.75 -8.24 -1.70
CA ARG A 119 -12.25 -8.98 -0.52
C ARG A 119 -11.12 -9.45 0.41
N ASN A 120 -10.13 -10.14 -0.13
CA ASN A 120 -9.04 -10.73 0.65
C ASN A 120 -8.09 -9.68 1.25
N GLY A 121 -7.95 -8.51 0.62
CA GLY A 121 -7.18 -7.38 1.17
C GLY A 121 -7.90 -6.62 2.29
N LEU A 122 -9.24 -6.61 2.30
CA LEU A 122 -10.07 -5.91 3.28
C LEU A 122 -10.38 -6.75 4.52
N ASP A 123 -10.49 -8.07 4.38
CA ASP A 123 -10.81 -9.01 5.46
C ASP A 123 -9.71 -9.08 6.55
N GLN A 124 -8.46 -8.73 6.21
CA GLN A 124 -7.35 -8.93 7.14
C GLN A 124 -7.20 -7.86 8.24
N ASN A 125 -7.92 -6.73 8.20
CA ASN A 125 -7.69 -5.64 9.18
C ASN A 125 -8.91 -4.81 9.61
N ILE A 126 -10.12 -5.09 9.11
CA ILE A 126 -11.31 -4.30 9.47
C ILE A 126 -12.14 -5.05 10.51
N LYS A 127 -12.07 -4.60 11.77
CA LYS A 127 -12.87 -5.14 12.88
C LYS A 127 -14.24 -4.48 13.02
N ASP A 128 -14.49 -3.42 12.27
CA ASP A 128 -15.72 -2.66 12.36
C ASP A 128 -16.77 -3.28 11.43
N GLU A 129 -17.75 -3.97 12.02
CA GLU A 129 -18.83 -4.65 11.30
C GLU A 129 -19.61 -3.68 10.38
N VAL A 130 -19.68 -2.39 10.72
CA VAL A 130 -20.34 -1.37 9.89
C VAL A 130 -19.50 -1.02 8.67
N LEU A 131 -18.17 -0.98 8.82
CA LEU A 131 -17.24 -0.76 7.71
C LEU A 131 -17.19 -1.99 6.80
N LEU A 132 -17.21 -3.21 7.36
CA LEU A 132 -17.32 -4.46 6.61
C LEU A 132 -18.62 -4.50 5.80
N TYR A 133 -19.77 -4.21 6.41
CA TYR A 133 -21.06 -4.22 5.73
C TYR A 133 -21.15 -3.17 4.59
N LYS A 134 -20.63 -1.96 4.83
CA LYS A 134 -20.54 -0.93 3.78
C LYS A 134 -19.60 -1.37 2.66
N LEU A 135 -18.45 -1.94 3.01
CA LEU A 135 -17.50 -2.46 2.03
C LEU A 135 -18.07 -3.65 1.24
N GLU A 136 -18.86 -4.54 1.84
CA GLU A 136 -19.55 -5.62 1.13
C GLU A 136 -20.54 -5.08 0.09
N ILE A 137 -21.37 -4.09 0.46
CA ILE A 137 -22.29 -3.44 -0.48
C ILE A 137 -21.51 -2.74 -1.61
N LEU A 138 -20.37 -2.16 -1.28
CA LEU A 138 -19.50 -1.47 -2.23
C LEU A 138 -18.80 -2.45 -3.16
N LEU A 139 -18.36 -3.59 -2.64
CA LEU A 139 -17.83 -4.72 -3.40
C LEU A 139 -18.91 -5.24 -4.35
N ASP A 140 -20.14 -5.48 -3.91
CA ASP A 140 -21.24 -5.94 -4.77
C ASP A 140 -21.54 -4.96 -5.92
N LYS A 141 -21.54 -3.64 -5.66
CA LYS A 141 -21.67 -2.62 -6.71
C LYS A 141 -20.47 -2.59 -7.65
N MET A 142 -19.26 -2.80 -7.14
CA MET A 142 -18.04 -2.91 -7.96
C MET A 142 -18.02 -4.17 -8.81
N VAL A 143 -18.55 -5.27 -8.30
CA VAL A 143 -18.71 -6.57 -8.96
C VAL A 143 -19.70 -6.49 -10.11
N ALA A 144 -20.81 -5.76 -9.93
CA ALA A 144 -21.76 -5.52 -11.00
C ALA A 144 -21.10 -4.82 -12.22
N ASP A 145 -20.14 -3.94 -11.98
CA ASP A 145 -19.36 -3.26 -13.03
C ASP A 145 -18.12 -4.09 -13.48
N ALA A 146 -17.71 -5.11 -12.74
CA ALA A 146 -16.60 -6.03 -13.05
C ALA A 146 -16.86 -7.00 -14.21
N SER A 147 -18.11 -7.05 -14.70
CA SER A 147 -18.43 -7.66 -16.00
C SER A 147 -17.83 -6.88 -17.18
N SER A 148 -17.40 -5.63 -16.96
CA SER A 148 -16.77 -4.80 -17.98
C SER A 148 -15.28 -5.11 -18.16
N THR A 149 -14.80 -5.02 -19.40
CA THR A 149 -13.37 -5.05 -19.70
C THR A 149 -12.70 -3.80 -19.15
N GLY A 150 -11.56 -3.96 -18.48
CA GLY A 150 -10.94 -2.86 -17.75
C GLY A 150 -9.43 -2.99 -17.59
N ILE A 151 -8.83 -1.88 -17.15
CA ILE A 151 -7.44 -1.80 -16.67
C ILE A 151 -7.43 -1.13 -15.31
N ARG A 152 -6.52 -1.58 -14.43
CA ARG A 152 -6.27 -0.93 -13.14
C ARG A 152 -4.91 -0.24 -13.16
N PHE A 153 -4.88 0.98 -12.66
CA PHE A 153 -3.65 1.68 -12.29
C PHE A 153 -3.58 1.73 -10.78
N LEU A 154 -2.46 1.29 -10.22
CA LEU A 154 -2.17 1.39 -8.80
C LEU A 154 -1.03 2.40 -8.63
N PRO A 155 -1.35 3.70 -8.49
CA PRO A 155 -0.34 4.69 -8.14
C PRO A 155 0.14 4.50 -6.71
N VAL A 156 1.45 4.66 -6.53
CA VAL A 156 2.20 4.55 -5.29
C VAL A 156 2.99 5.84 -5.10
N TYR A 157 2.92 6.43 -3.92
CA TYR A 157 3.80 7.53 -3.54
C TYR A 157 5.06 6.98 -2.84
N LEU A 158 6.23 7.28 -3.38
CA LEU A 158 7.48 6.58 -3.05
C LEU A 158 8.25 7.17 -1.86
N HIS A 159 7.92 8.38 -1.42
CA HIS A 159 8.65 9.07 -0.35
C HIS A 159 7.75 9.44 0.83
N PRO A 160 7.10 8.46 1.49
CA PRO A 160 6.24 8.74 2.64
C PRO A 160 7.06 9.28 3.81
N LYS A 161 6.58 10.38 4.40
CA LYS A 161 7.14 11.01 5.60
C LYS A 161 6.65 10.33 6.86
N SER A 162 5.43 9.78 6.87
CA SER A 162 4.90 8.97 7.97
C SER A 162 5.86 7.84 8.34
N GLN A 163 5.97 7.56 9.64
CA GLN A 163 6.81 6.52 10.22
C GLN A 163 6.02 5.79 11.30
N GLY A 164 6.02 4.47 11.22
CA GLY A 164 5.37 3.60 12.19
C GLY A 164 6.34 2.94 13.16
N THR A 165 5.80 2.00 13.93
CA THR A 165 6.56 1.14 14.84
C THR A 165 6.06 -0.31 14.80
N ILE A 166 6.96 -1.23 15.18
CA ILE A 166 6.64 -2.61 15.52
C ILE A 166 7.19 -2.93 16.91
N ARG A 167 6.34 -3.45 17.80
CA ARG A 167 6.66 -3.70 19.22
C ARG A 167 6.22 -5.10 19.65
N LEU A 168 6.87 -5.64 20.66
CA LEU A 168 6.39 -6.86 21.32
C LEU A 168 5.11 -6.56 22.11
N LYS A 169 4.10 -7.43 21.98
CA LYS A 169 2.90 -7.40 22.83
C LYS A 169 3.05 -8.26 24.09
N SER A 170 3.89 -9.29 24.05
CA SER A 170 4.14 -10.21 25.16
C SER A 170 5.54 -10.84 25.07
N LYS A 171 5.85 -11.77 25.98
CA LYS A 171 7.05 -12.61 25.92
C LYS A 171 6.86 -13.87 25.08
N ASP A 172 5.61 -14.22 24.75
CA ASP A 172 5.33 -15.40 23.97
C ASP A 172 5.77 -15.13 22.52
N PRO A 173 6.74 -15.89 21.97
CA PRO A 173 7.17 -15.71 20.59
C PRO A 173 6.08 -16.07 19.56
N PHE A 174 4.98 -16.71 19.98
CA PHE A 174 3.83 -17.02 19.14
C PHE A 174 2.77 -15.91 19.13
N ASP A 175 2.88 -14.91 20.03
CA ASP A 175 2.00 -13.75 19.99
C ASP A 175 2.41 -12.79 18.88
N TYR A 176 1.44 -12.36 18.07
CA TYR A 176 1.69 -11.34 17.05
C TYR A 176 2.19 -10.03 17.68
N PRO A 177 3.15 -9.33 17.05
CA PRO A 177 3.60 -8.05 17.53
C PRO A 177 2.49 -6.98 17.46
N ALA A 178 2.69 -5.87 18.16
CA ALA A 178 1.94 -4.65 17.95
C ALA A 178 2.55 -3.93 16.75
N LEU A 179 1.83 -3.95 15.65
CA LEU A 179 2.18 -3.24 14.43
C LEU A 179 1.34 -1.97 14.38
N ASP A 180 2.00 -0.82 14.34
CA ASP A 180 1.38 0.48 14.12
C ASP A 180 2.12 1.18 12.99
N PRO A 181 1.66 1.05 11.74
CA PRO A 181 2.31 1.68 10.60
C PRO A 181 2.19 3.21 10.59
N ASN A 182 1.26 3.78 11.35
CA ASN A 182 1.00 5.22 11.42
C ASN A 182 0.81 5.85 10.02
N TYR A 183 0.07 5.15 9.15
CA TYR A 183 -0.15 5.55 7.76
C TYR A 183 -0.80 6.92 7.63
N LEU A 184 -0.35 7.70 6.64
CA LEU A 184 -0.92 8.99 6.24
C LEU A 184 -1.01 10.03 7.37
N ALA A 185 -0.25 9.86 8.45
CA ALA A 185 -0.17 10.81 9.56
C ALA A 185 0.40 12.17 9.12
N HIS A 186 1.24 12.18 8.09
CA HIS A 186 1.77 13.40 7.49
C HIS A 186 0.96 13.82 6.25
N GLN A 187 0.54 15.09 6.19
CA GLN A 187 -0.30 15.60 5.09
C GLN A 187 0.38 15.51 3.72
N ASP A 188 1.71 15.65 3.63
CA ASP A 188 2.44 15.46 2.37
C ASP A 188 2.28 14.06 1.77
N ASP A 189 2.04 13.03 2.58
CA ASP A 189 1.81 11.68 2.07
C ASP A 189 0.48 11.62 1.32
N VAL A 190 -0.55 12.25 1.89
CA VAL A 190 -1.88 12.38 1.27
C VAL A 190 -1.80 13.21 -0.01
N ASP A 191 -1.15 14.36 0.04
CA ASP A 191 -0.96 15.22 -1.14
C ASP A 191 -0.06 14.54 -2.19
N GLY A 192 0.83 13.64 -1.78
CA GLY A 192 1.62 12.76 -2.63
C GLY A 192 0.74 11.90 -3.54
N PHE A 193 -0.29 11.28 -2.96
CA PHE A 193 -1.26 10.51 -3.72
C PHE A 193 -2.09 11.36 -4.68
N VAL A 194 -2.49 12.57 -4.31
CA VAL A 194 -3.19 13.48 -5.24
C VAL A 194 -2.34 13.71 -6.50
N ARG A 195 -1.02 13.93 -6.35
CA ARG A 195 -0.11 14.06 -7.50
C ARG A 195 -0.01 12.76 -8.29
N ALA A 196 0.09 11.62 -7.62
CA ALA A 196 0.14 10.31 -8.26
C ALA A 196 -1.13 9.99 -9.07
N VAL A 197 -2.31 10.39 -8.58
CA VAL A 197 -3.58 10.33 -9.32
C VAL A 197 -3.49 11.15 -10.61
N ARG A 198 -2.97 12.38 -10.55
CA ARG A 198 -2.84 13.23 -11.75
C ARG A 198 -1.90 12.60 -12.79
N VAL A 199 -0.83 11.91 -12.37
CA VAL A 199 0.03 11.14 -13.29
C VAL A 199 -0.77 10.04 -14.00
N VAL A 200 -1.59 9.28 -13.26
CA VAL A 200 -2.44 8.24 -13.86
C VAL A 200 -3.45 8.83 -14.84
N GLN A 201 -4.06 9.97 -14.50
CA GLN A 201 -5.02 10.64 -15.38
C GLN A 201 -4.37 11.18 -16.65
N ASP A 202 -3.15 11.70 -16.58
CA ASP A 202 -2.38 12.11 -17.76
C ASP A 202 -2.12 10.91 -18.68
N ILE A 203 -1.69 9.77 -18.13
CA ILE A 203 -1.53 8.49 -18.87
C ILE A 203 -2.84 8.06 -19.52
N ALA A 204 -3.94 8.06 -18.76
CA ALA A 204 -5.26 7.67 -19.24
C ALA A 204 -5.82 8.62 -20.31
N SER A 205 -5.40 9.89 -20.28
CA SER A 205 -5.77 10.89 -21.29
C SER A 205 -4.99 10.76 -22.60
N SER A 206 -3.94 9.92 -22.64
CA SER A 206 -3.14 9.74 -23.85
C SER A 206 -3.95 9.21 -25.03
N THR A 207 -3.51 9.52 -26.26
CA THR A 207 -4.16 9.04 -27.48
C THR A 207 -4.29 7.51 -27.55
N ALA A 208 -3.33 6.77 -26.99
CA ALA A 208 -3.37 5.31 -26.95
C ALA A 208 -4.51 4.80 -26.06
N MET A 209 -4.67 5.37 -24.87
CA MET A 209 -5.73 5.00 -23.93
C MET A 209 -7.12 5.45 -24.41
N GLN A 210 -7.21 6.64 -25.01
CA GLN A 210 -8.46 7.11 -25.62
C GLN A 210 -8.92 6.20 -26.78
N LYS A 211 -8.00 5.68 -27.61
CA LYS A 211 -8.32 4.77 -28.72
C LYS A 211 -8.96 3.46 -28.27
N ILE A 212 -8.66 3.00 -27.06
CA ILE A 212 -9.27 1.81 -26.47
C ILE A 212 -10.47 2.15 -25.57
N GLY A 213 -10.95 3.40 -25.61
CA GLY A 213 -12.13 3.86 -24.88
C GLY A 213 -11.95 3.91 -23.36
N ALA A 214 -10.72 4.10 -22.88
CA ALA A 214 -10.44 4.14 -21.45
C ALA A 214 -11.20 5.26 -20.75
N THR A 215 -12.08 4.89 -19.82
CA THR A 215 -12.90 5.84 -19.05
C THR A 215 -12.79 5.51 -17.57
N LEU A 216 -12.44 6.50 -16.74
CA LEU A 216 -12.35 6.32 -15.29
C LEU A 216 -13.71 5.85 -14.76
N ILE A 217 -13.70 4.79 -13.97
CA ILE A 217 -14.88 4.32 -13.24
C ILE A 217 -14.94 5.12 -11.94
N PRO A 218 -15.95 5.98 -11.75
CA PRO A 218 -16.12 6.71 -10.50
C PRO A 218 -16.33 5.72 -9.37
N ARG A 219 -15.40 5.67 -8.42
CA ARG A 219 -15.59 4.90 -7.20
C ARG A 219 -16.31 5.78 -6.19
N VAL A 220 -17.62 5.92 -6.36
CA VAL A 220 -18.48 6.59 -5.39
C VAL A 220 -18.74 5.60 -4.27
N TYR A 221 -18.02 5.75 -3.17
CA TYR A 221 -18.30 4.97 -1.98
C TYR A 221 -19.43 5.67 -1.23
N GLU A 222 -20.68 5.28 -1.44
CA GLU A 222 -21.81 5.85 -0.70
C GLU A 222 -21.51 5.87 0.80
N GLY A 223 -21.52 7.07 1.38
CA GLY A 223 -21.15 7.36 2.77
C GLY A 223 -19.69 7.79 2.99
N PHE A 224 -18.87 7.88 1.95
CA PHE A 224 -17.47 8.32 2.01
C PHE A 224 -17.17 9.34 0.90
N CYS A 225 -16.78 10.55 1.30
CA CYS A 225 -16.42 11.63 0.38
C CYS A 225 -17.57 12.17 -0.49
N ASP A 226 -18.84 11.83 -0.20
CA ASP A 226 -20.03 12.20 -0.99
C ASP A 226 -20.25 13.72 -1.10
N ASP A 227 -19.85 14.47 -0.08
CA ASP A 227 -19.98 15.93 -0.03
C ASP A 227 -18.91 16.65 -0.88
N MET A 228 -18.03 15.92 -1.55
CA MET A 228 -16.94 16.46 -2.36
C MET A 228 -17.25 16.34 -3.85
N GLU A 229 -16.86 17.35 -4.63
CA GLU A 229 -16.94 17.28 -6.09
C GLU A 229 -16.08 16.12 -6.59
N PHE A 230 -16.67 15.22 -7.39
CA PHE A 230 -15.95 14.09 -7.96
C PHE A 230 -14.73 14.57 -8.76
N ASP A 231 -13.62 13.86 -8.61
CA ASP A 231 -12.32 14.17 -9.23
C ASP A 231 -11.64 15.47 -8.75
N SER A 232 -12.21 16.18 -7.77
CA SER A 232 -11.50 17.26 -7.09
C SER A 232 -10.31 16.74 -6.28
N ASP A 233 -9.34 17.60 -5.98
CA ASP A 233 -8.22 17.23 -5.09
C ASP A 233 -8.73 16.78 -3.71
N ASP A 234 -9.77 17.42 -3.19
CA ASP A 234 -10.35 17.06 -1.88
C ASP A 234 -10.99 15.68 -1.91
N TYR A 235 -11.69 15.33 -2.99
CA TYR A 235 -12.17 13.97 -3.22
C TYR A 235 -11.02 12.97 -3.17
N TRP A 236 -9.91 13.22 -3.87
CA TRP A 236 -8.76 12.29 -3.87
C TRP A 236 -8.01 12.23 -2.54
N ARG A 237 -7.95 13.33 -1.77
CA ARG A 237 -7.44 13.31 -0.39
C ARG A 237 -8.30 12.41 0.50
N CYS A 238 -9.62 12.56 0.42
CA CYS A 238 -10.56 11.74 1.17
C CYS A 238 -10.49 10.28 0.75
N TYR A 239 -10.46 10.02 -0.56
CA TYR A 239 -10.29 8.68 -1.14
C TYR A 239 -9.03 8.01 -0.60
N THR A 240 -7.89 8.70 -0.66
CA THR A 240 -6.61 8.19 -0.16
C THR A 240 -6.67 7.83 1.33
N LYS A 241 -7.23 8.71 2.16
CA LYS A 241 -7.32 8.47 3.61
C LYS A 241 -8.15 7.24 3.99
N ASN A 242 -9.15 6.90 3.19
CA ASN A 242 -10.07 5.81 3.49
C ASN A 242 -9.73 4.50 2.77
N LEU A 243 -9.01 4.56 1.64
CA LEU A 243 -8.88 3.42 0.72
C LEU A 243 -7.46 3.11 0.31
N ALA A 244 -6.47 3.89 0.76
CA ALA A 244 -5.08 3.49 0.59
C ALA A 244 -4.82 2.17 1.34
N SER A 245 -4.13 1.25 0.66
CA SER A 245 -3.75 -0.04 1.21
C SER A 245 -2.25 -0.19 1.21
N SER A 246 -1.74 -1.03 2.10
CA SER A 246 -0.33 -1.43 2.15
C SER A 246 0.08 -2.08 0.83
N ALA A 247 1.24 -1.68 0.30
CA ALA A 247 1.91 -2.38 -0.79
C ALA A 247 2.73 -3.58 -0.30
N PHE A 248 2.72 -3.86 1.01
CA PHE A 248 3.50 -4.90 1.67
C PHE A 248 5.03 -4.72 1.55
N HIS A 249 5.49 -3.48 1.45
CA HIS A 249 6.89 -3.07 1.35
C HIS A 249 7.49 -2.65 2.71
N TYR A 250 7.08 -3.34 3.78
CA TYR A 250 7.52 -3.06 5.14
C TYR A 250 9.05 -3.11 5.28
N SER A 251 9.65 -2.05 5.81
CA SER A 251 11.10 -1.92 5.90
C SER A 251 11.54 -0.98 7.03
N CYS A 252 12.86 -0.84 7.17
CA CYS A 252 13.55 0.18 7.96
C CYS A 252 13.46 0.08 9.51
N THR A 253 12.85 -0.98 10.06
CA THR A 253 12.71 -1.21 11.53
C THR A 253 14.02 -1.49 12.27
N CYS A 254 15.04 -1.94 11.54
CA CYS A 254 16.42 -2.10 12.00
C CYS A 254 17.35 -1.23 11.13
N ARG A 255 17.09 0.08 11.07
CA ARG A 255 17.81 1.04 10.24
C ARG A 255 19.33 0.94 10.41
N MET A 256 20.03 0.86 9.29
CA MET A 256 21.48 1.06 9.20
C MET A 256 21.83 2.55 9.28
N GLY A 257 22.86 2.91 10.04
CA GLY A 257 23.33 4.29 10.12
C GLY A 257 24.79 4.39 10.57
N SER A 258 25.28 5.62 10.69
CA SER A 258 26.65 5.85 11.19
C SER A 258 26.76 5.45 12.67
N ALA A 259 27.97 5.21 13.16
CA ALA A 259 28.21 4.86 14.56
C ALA A 259 27.69 5.93 15.56
N ASN A 260 27.53 7.17 15.11
CA ASN A 260 27.03 8.29 15.92
C ASN A 260 25.55 8.63 15.62
N ASP A 261 24.85 7.85 14.79
CA ASP A 261 23.42 8.05 14.52
C ASP A 261 22.60 7.41 15.67
N PRO A 262 21.97 8.21 16.55
CA PRO A 262 21.21 7.68 17.69
C PRO A 262 19.92 6.96 17.27
N THR A 263 19.55 7.04 15.99
CA THR A 263 18.38 6.35 15.41
C THR A 263 18.76 5.03 14.73
N ALA A 264 20.05 4.72 14.60
CA ALA A 264 20.53 3.50 13.98
C ALA A 264 20.43 2.29 14.92
N VAL A 265 20.14 1.15 14.32
CA VAL A 265 20.17 -0.16 14.98
C VAL A 265 21.43 -0.92 14.61
N VAL A 266 21.86 -0.82 13.37
CA VAL A 266 23.07 -1.48 12.86
C VAL A 266 24.04 -0.51 12.23
N ASP A 267 25.33 -0.85 12.25
CA ASP A 267 26.39 -0.12 11.57
C ASP A 267 26.41 -0.39 10.05
N PRO A 268 27.26 0.29 9.24
CA PRO A 268 27.36 0.04 7.80
C PRO A 268 27.84 -1.35 7.39
N GLN A 269 28.25 -2.19 8.35
CA GLN A 269 28.59 -3.60 8.16
C GLN A 269 27.45 -4.54 8.65
N LEU A 270 26.29 -3.97 8.97
CA LEU A 270 25.07 -4.64 9.46
C LEU A 270 25.25 -5.34 10.82
N ARG A 271 26.13 -4.82 11.68
CA ARG A 271 26.38 -5.34 13.04
C ARG A 271 25.58 -4.62 14.11
#